data_AF-A0A2V8QAG2-F1
#
_entry.id   AF-A0A2V8QAG2-F1
#
_cell.length_a   1.000
_cell.length_b   1.000
_cell.length_c   1.000
_cell.angle_alpha   90.00
_cell.angle_beta   90.00
_cell.angle_gamma   90.00
#
_symmetry.space_group_name_H-M   'P 1'
#
loop_
_entity.id
_entity.type
_entity.pdbx_description
1 polymer ?
#
loop_
_entity_poly.entity_id
_entity_poly.type
_entity_poly.pdbx_seq_one_letter_code
_entity_poly.pdbx_strand_id
1 'polypeptide(L)'
;MRGQYCLIAPDVKLGRDVSIHNFVNLYGCEIGDGSRIGSFVEIQKGSSVGRNCKISSHTFICEGVTIEDEVFIGHGVTFINDKHPRATNDDGSLQSEKDWVVQPTIIRK
;
A
#
# COMPACT_ATOMS: atom_id res chain seq x y z
N MET A 1 1.89 14.99 10.35
CA MET A 1 0.70 15.85 10.16
C MET A 1 -0.29 15.10 9.28
N ARG A 2 -1.59 15.13 9.58
CA ARG A 2 -2.64 14.41 8.83
C ARG A 2 -3.48 15.40 8.01
N GLY A 3 -3.65 15.09 6.73
CA GLY A 3 -4.52 15.82 5.81
C GLY A 3 -6.01 15.57 6.05
N GLN A 4 -6.84 16.25 5.29
CA GLN A 4 -8.29 16.11 5.31
C GLN A 4 -8.74 14.86 4.55
N TYR A 5 -9.93 14.34 4.88
CA TYR A 5 -10.60 13.25 4.15
C TYR A 5 -9.77 11.95 4.02
N CYS A 6 -8.92 11.66 5.01
CA CYS A 6 -8.20 10.38 5.05
C CYS A 6 -9.04 9.32 5.75
N LEU A 7 -9.09 8.13 5.17
CA LEU A 7 -9.64 6.93 5.80
C LEU A 7 -8.46 6.09 6.29
N ILE A 8 -8.25 6.06 7.60
CA ILE A 8 -7.16 5.30 8.23
C ILE A 8 -7.83 4.37 9.23
N ALA A 9 -7.75 3.06 8.96
CA ALA A 9 -8.35 2.06 9.84
C ALA A 9 -7.59 1.97 11.18
N PRO A 10 -8.26 1.54 12.28
CA PRO A 10 -7.66 1.48 13.61
C PRO A 10 -6.46 0.52 13.74
N ASP A 11 -6.30 -0.41 12.80
CA ASP A 11 -5.25 -1.44 12.78
C ASP A 11 -3.97 -0.99 12.04
N VAL A 12 -3.97 0.21 11.46
CA VAL A 12 -2.80 0.79 10.80
C VAL A 12 -1.76 1.19 11.85
N LYS A 13 -0.53 0.73 11.68
CA LYS A 13 0.59 1.13 12.53
C LYS A 13 1.35 2.28 11.88
N LEU A 14 1.39 3.42 12.57
CA LEU A 14 2.11 4.61 12.13
C LEU A 14 3.32 4.85 13.03
N GLY A 15 4.48 5.03 12.42
CA GLY A 15 5.70 5.49 13.08
C GLY A 15 5.63 6.97 13.48
N ARG A 16 6.74 7.46 14.01
CA ARG A 16 6.92 8.86 14.40
C ARG A 16 7.08 9.75 13.17
N ASP A 17 6.58 10.97 13.25
CA ASP A 17 6.74 11.99 12.21
C ASP A 17 6.28 11.60 10.80
N VAL A 18 5.33 10.65 10.71
CA VAL A 18 4.69 10.31 9.43
C VAL A 18 3.84 11.49 8.95
N SER A 19 3.98 11.82 7.68
CA SER A 19 3.15 12.84 7.01
C SER A 19 2.18 12.18 6.06
N ILE A 20 0.88 12.44 6.26
CA ILE A 20 -0.20 11.89 5.43
C ILE A 20 -0.94 13.06 4.81
N HIS A 21 -0.97 13.12 3.47
CA HIS A 21 -1.69 14.16 2.74
C HIS A 21 -3.18 13.83 2.60
N ASN A 22 -3.94 14.68 1.90
CA ASN A 22 -5.40 14.54 1.80
C ASN A 22 -5.81 13.30 1.00
N PHE A 23 -7.00 12.76 1.30
CA PHE A 23 -7.60 11.66 0.51
C PHE A 23 -6.77 10.36 0.48
N VAL A 24 -6.05 10.05 1.55
CA VAL A 24 -5.28 8.80 1.68
C VAL A 24 -6.16 7.71 2.32
N ASN A 25 -6.03 6.48 1.82
CA ASN A 25 -6.71 5.29 2.36
C ASN A 25 -5.69 4.27 2.88
N LEU A 26 -5.71 3.96 4.18
CA LEU A 26 -4.80 3.01 4.82
C LEU A 26 -5.58 2.00 5.66
N TYR A 27 -5.28 0.71 5.53
CA TYR A 27 -5.87 -0.35 6.34
C TYR A 27 -4.93 -1.55 6.48
N GLY A 28 -4.78 -2.08 7.70
CA GLY A 28 -3.97 -3.27 7.97
C GLY A 28 -2.48 -3.18 7.57
N CYS A 29 -1.94 -1.97 7.40
CA CYS A 29 -0.57 -1.73 6.91
C CYS A 29 0.32 -1.07 7.98
N GLU A 30 1.64 -1.06 7.73
CA GLU A 30 2.61 -0.41 8.61
C GLU A 30 3.39 0.67 7.85
N ILE A 31 3.55 1.86 8.44
CA ILE A 31 4.29 2.99 7.88
C ILE A 31 5.38 3.43 8.85
N GLY A 32 6.64 3.35 8.43
CA GLY A 32 7.81 3.66 9.25
C GLY A 32 8.05 5.15 9.48
N ASP A 33 8.90 5.44 10.48
CA ASP A 33 9.25 6.79 10.92
C ASP A 33 9.68 7.72 9.76
N GLY A 34 9.23 8.97 9.79
CA GLY A 34 9.63 10.02 8.84
C GLY A 34 9.09 9.86 7.40
N SER A 35 8.34 8.78 7.12
CA SER A 35 7.79 8.52 5.79
C SER A 35 6.64 9.45 5.42
N ARG A 36 6.52 9.74 4.13
CA ARG A 36 5.53 10.69 3.59
C ARG A 36 4.63 10.00 2.57
N ILE A 37 3.32 10.11 2.79
CA ILE A 37 2.27 9.52 1.98
C ILE A 37 1.52 10.62 1.25
N GLY A 38 1.70 10.70 -0.07
CA GLY A 38 1.07 11.67 -0.96
C GLY A 38 -0.45 11.48 -1.08
N SER A 39 -1.14 12.46 -1.66
CA SER A 39 -2.60 12.41 -1.79
C SER A 39 -3.07 11.26 -2.70
N PHE A 40 -4.27 10.74 -2.45
CA PHE A 40 -4.86 9.66 -3.25
C PHE A 40 -4.03 8.37 -3.28
N VAL A 41 -3.17 8.17 -2.28
CA VAL A 41 -2.47 6.89 -2.09
C VAL A 41 -3.38 5.93 -1.34
N GLU A 42 -3.39 4.67 -1.77
CA GLU A 42 -3.98 3.57 -1.04
C GLU A 42 -2.94 2.51 -0.69
N ILE A 43 -2.92 2.07 0.57
CA ILE A 43 -2.02 1.04 1.08
C ILE A 43 -2.86 0.00 1.82
N GLN A 44 -2.81 -1.24 1.33
CA GLN A 44 -3.66 -2.33 1.78
C GLN A 44 -3.06 -3.13 2.94
N LYS A 45 -3.88 -4.06 3.46
CA LYS A 45 -3.51 -4.99 4.53
C LYS A 45 -2.26 -5.79 4.17
N GLY A 46 -1.41 -6.07 5.16
CA GLY A 46 -0.23 -6.92 4.97
C GLY A 46 0.92 -6.26 4.18
N SER A 47 0.81 -4.98 3.83
CA SER A 47 1.87 -4.20 3.22
C SER A 47 2.65 -3.38 4.25
N SER A 48 3.92 -3.10 3.97
CA SER A 48 4.78 -2.29 4.83
C SER A 48 5.55 -1.24 4.05
N VAL A 49 5.70 -0.06 4.66
CA VAL A 49 6.56 1.03 4.20
C VAL A 49 7.58 1.30 5.27
N GLY A 50 8.86 1.28 4.91
CA GLY A 50 9.98 1.55 5.79
C GLY A 50 10.06 3.01 6.25
N ARG A 51 11.22 3.37 6.78
CA ARG A 51 11.54 4.70 7.30
C ARG A 51 12.02 5.63 6.21
N ASN A 52 11.71 6.91 6.33
CA ASN A 52 12.15 7.97 5.43
C ASN A 52 11.79 7.74 3.95
N CYS A 53 10.72 6.99 3.69
CA CYS A 53 10.22 6.74 2.34
C CYS A 53 9.38 7.93 1.85
N LYS A 54 9.29 8.08 0.53
CA LYS A 54 8.34 9.00 -0.11
C LYS A 54 7.48 8.23 -1.08
N ILE A 55 6.19 8.15 -0.75
CA ILE A 55 5.17 7.54 -1.60
C ILE A 55 4.38 8.67 -2.26
N SER A 56 4.65 8.90 -3.55
CA SER A 56 4.02 9.99 -4.29
C SER A 56 2.55 9.71 -4.63
N SER A 57 1.80 10.78 -4.92
CA SER A 57 0.35 10.74 -5.13
C SER A 57 -0.10 9.72 -6.19
N HIS A 58 -1.34 9.23 -6.04
CA HIS A 58 -1.96 8.24 -6.93
C HIS A 58 -1.21 6.90 -7.01
N THR A 59 -0.39 6.58 -6.01
CA THR A 59 0.25 5.27 -5.91
C THR A 59 -0.68 4.28 -5.24
N PHE A 60 -0.71 3.05 -5.72
CA PHE A 60 -1.44 1.94 -5.11
C PHE A 60 -0.49 0.83 -4.66
N ILE A 61 -0.52 0.50 -3.37
CA ILE A 61 0.31 -0.53 -2.73
C ILE A 61 -0.62 -1.63 -2.19
N CYS A 62 -0.63 -2.78 -2.86
CA CYS A 62 -1.44 -3.94 -2.51
C CYS A 62 -0.77 -4.87 -1.49
N GLU A 63 -1.55 -5.81 -0.95
CA GLU A 63 -1.11 -6.81 0.03
C GLU A 63 0.15 -7.56 -0.44
N GLY A 64 1.10 -7.77 0.47
CA GLY A 64 2.36 -8.48 0.21
C GLY A 64 3.48 -7.59 -0.35
N VAL A 65 3.23 -6.29 -0.54
CA VAL A 65 4.27 -5.33 -0.92
C VAL A 65 5.03 -4.84 0.31
N THR A 66 6.36 -4.97 0.29
CA THR A 66 7.29 -4.44 1.27
C THR A 66 8.16 -3.37 0.62
N ILE A 67 8.05 -2.13 1.08
CA ILE A 67 8.90 -1.02 0.69
C ILE A 67 9.92 -0.82 1.81
N GLU A 68 11.20 -1.03 1.52
CA GLU A 68 12.27 -0.85 2.52
C GLU A 68 12.59 0.63 2.77
N ASP A 69 13.49 0.87 3.74
CA ASP A 69 13.89 2.22 4.16
C ASP A 69 14.44 3.05 2.99
N GLU A 70 14.22 4.36 3.04
CA GLU A 70 14.75 5.37 2.10
C GLU A 70 14.33 5.20 0.63
N VAL A 71 13.26 4.43 0.36
CA VAL A 71 12.73 4.23 -0.99
C VAL A 71 11.87 5.41 -1.44
N PHE A 72 12.03 5.81 -2.70
CA PHE A 72 11.15 6.72 -3.41
C PHE A 72 10.25 5.95 -4.38
N ILE A 73 8.93 6.06 -4.20
CA ILE A 73 7.93 5.59 -5.17
C ILE A 73 7.35 6.80 -5.89
N GLY A 74 7.46 6.80 -7.22
CA GLY A 74 6.98 7.87 -8.08
C GLY A 74 5.45 7.98 -8.14
N HIS A 75 4.96 9.07 -8.73
CA HIS A 75 3.53 9.29 -8.90
C HIS A 75 2.91 8.23 -9.82
N GLY A 76 1.72 7.75 -9.48
CA GLY A 76 0.96 6.84 -10.33
C GLY A 76 1.52 5.41 -10.43
N VAL A 77 2.43 5.02 -9.53
CA VAL A 77 2.94 3.64 -9.50
C VAL A 77 1.88 2.71 -8.93
N THR A 78 1.58 1.64 -9.65
CA THR A 78 0.59 0.64 -9.23
C THR A 78 1.30 -0.69 -9.07
N PHE A 79 1.31 -1.22 -7.85
CA PHE A 79 1.77 -2.58 -7.58
C PHE A 79 0.65 -3.60 -7.82
N ILE A 80 1.05 -4.79 -8.25
CA ILE A 80 0.16 -5.96 -8.37
C ILE A 80 0.74 -7.09 -7.51
N ASN A 81 -0.13 -7.86 -6.89
CA ASN A 81 0.22 -9.03 -6.06
C ASN A 81 -0.35 -10.33 -6.64
N ASP A 82 -0.82 -10.27 -7.88
CA ASP A 82 -1.18 -11.42 -8.70
C ASP A 82 -0.48 -11.27 -10.06
N LYS A 83 0.20 -12.34 -10.49
CA LYS A 83 0.90 -12.38 -11.77
C LYS A 83 -0.06 -12.57 -12.95
N HIS A 84 -1.20 -13.19 -12.72
CA HIS A 84 -2.20 -13.53 -13.72
C HIS A 84 -3.61 -13.21 -13.20
N PRO A 85 -3.91 -11.93 -12.90
CA PRO A 85 -5.17 -11.53 -12.29
C PRO A 85 -6.36 -11.93 -13.16
N ARG A 86 -7.35 -12.59 -12.57
CA ARG A 86 -8.61 -12.94 -13.22
C ARG A 86 -9.81 -12.55 -12.37
N ALA A 87 -10.95 -12.34 -13.04
CA ALA A 87 -12.21 -12.10 -12.35
C ALA A 87 -12.91 -13.41 -11.95
N THR A 88 -12.61 -14.51 -12.66
CA THR A 88 -13.31 -15.79 -12.52
C THR A 88 -12.35 -16.99 -12.46
N ASN A 89 -12.81 -18.04 -11.80
CA ASN A 89 -12.25 -19.38 -11.86
C ASN A 89 -12.51 -20.03 -13.24
N ASP A 90 -11.90 -21.19 -13.49
CA ASP A 90 -12.04 -21.90 -14.77
C ASP A 90 -13.50 -22.35 -15.05
N ASP A 91 -14.32 -22.48 -13.99
CA ASP A 91 -15.75 -22.80 -14.09
C ASP A 91 -16.66 -21.57 -14.27
N GLY A 92 -16.09 -20.36 -14.31
CA GLY A 92 -16.82 -19.09 -14.46
C GLY A 92 -17.35 -18.48 -13.16
N SER A 93 -17.16 -19.12 -12.00
CA SER A 93 -17.48 -18.52 -10.70
C SER A 93 -16.54 -17.35 -10.37
N LEU A 94 -17.00 -16.36 -9.62
CA LEU A 94 -16.19 -15.21 -9.22
C LEU A 94 -15.05 -15.64 -8.29
N GLN A 95 -13.84 -15.12 -8.53
CA GLN A 95 -12.73 -15.35 -7.61
C GLN A 95 -12.92 -14.61 -6.28
N SER A 96 -12.44 -15.23 -5.23
CA SER A 96 -12.37 -14.75 -3.86
C SER A 96 -10.93 -14.83 -3.33
N GLU A 97 -10.65 -14.26 -2.17
CA GLU A 97 -9.30 -14.29 -1.55
C GLU A 97 -8.72 -15.71 -1.37
N LYS A 98 -9.54 -16.75 -1.47
CA LYS A 98 -9.11 -18.15 -1.36
C LYS A 98 -8.54 -18.71 -2.67
N ASP A 99 -8.77 -18.04 -3.79
CA ASP A 99 -8.53 -18.56 -5.14
C ASP A 99 -7.20 -18.10 -5.75
N TRP A 100 -6.53 -17.12 -5.14
CA TRP A 100 -5.21 -16.67 -5.58
C TRP A 100 -4.19 -16.70 -4.44
N VAL A 101 -2.92 -16.72 -4.83
CA VAL A 101 -1.78 -16.71 -3.90
C VAL A 101 -1.06 -15.39 -4.05
N VAL A 102 -1.04 -14.61 -2.96
CA VAL A 102 -0.31 -13.33 -2.88
C VAL A 102 1.13 -13.54 -3.35
N GLN A 103 1.55 -12.75 -4.34
CA GLN A 103 2.93 -12.69 -4.80
C GLN A 103 3.65 -11.54 -4.07
N PRO A 104 4.59 -11.85 -3.15
CA PRO A 104 5.30 -10.81 -2.41
C PRO A 104 6.18 -9.99 -3.36
N THR A 105 6.23 -8.68 -3.13
CA THR A 105 7.12 -7.77 -3.87
C THR A 105 7.92 -6.94 -2.88
N ILE A 106 9.24 -6.90 -3.03
CA ILE A 106 10.14 -6.12 -2.17
C ILE A 106 10.81 -5.03 -3.01
N ILE A 107 10.73 -3.78 -2.56
CA ILE A 107 11.36 -2.63 -3.20
C ILE A 107 12.48 -2.12 -2.28
N ARG A 108 13.67 -1.97 -2.87
CA ARG A 108 14.90 -1.56 -2.20
C ARG A 108 15.57 -0.43 -2.97
N LYS A 109 16.42 0.33 -2.27
CA LYS A 109 17.28 1.37 -2.84
C LYS A 109 18.50 0.78 -3.56
#